data_AF-A0A7X9DAE6-F1
#
_entry.id   AF-A0A7X9DAE6-F1
#
_cell.length_a   1.000
_cell.length_b   1.000
_cell.length_c   1.000
_cell.angle_alpha   90.00
_cell.angle_beta   90.00
_cell.angle_gamma   90.00
#
_symmetry.space_group_name_H-M   'P 1'
#
loop_
_entity.id
_entity.type
_entity.pdbx_description
1 polymer ?
#
loop_
_entity_poly.entity_id
_entity_poly.type
_entity_poly.pdbx_seq_one_letter_code
_entity_poly.pdbx_strand_id
1 'polypeptide(L)' 'NGDYREYFINLRDAILGKAKLAVKPEEARNVIRIIELAFQSSKEKRTLEVG' A
#
# COMPACT_ATOMS: atom_id res chain seq x y z
N ASN A 1 13.69 -15.46 -1.18
CA ASN A 1 12.96 -15.88 0.03
C ASN A 1 11.66 -15.11 0.14
N GLY A 2 10.58 -15.65 -0.41
CA GLY A 2 9.23 -15.08 -0.33
C GLY A 2 8.54 -15.51 0.96
N ASP A 3 9.11 -15.12 2.10
CA ASP A 3 8.50 -15.45 3.40
C ASP A 3 7.37 -14.47 3.73
N TYR A 4 6.16 -14.84 3.32
CA TYR A 4 4.93 -14.08 3.55
C TYR A 4 4.20 -14.48 4.84
N ARG A 5 4.79 -15.38 5.66
CA ARG A 5 4.11 -15.93 6.83
C ARG A 5 3.79 -14.87 7.87
N GLU A 6 4.71 -13.95 8.11
CA GLU A 6 4.54 -12.83 9.05
C GLU A 6 3.37 -11.92 8.65
N TYR A 7 3.17 -11.69 7.35
CA TYR A 7 2.03 -10.91 6.85
C TYR A 7 0.69 -11.57 7.21
N PHE A 8 0.56 -12.88 6.96
CA PHE A 8 -0.67 -13.61 7.27
C PHE A 8 -0.90 -13.82 8.78
N ILE A 9 0.17 -13.98 9.55
CA ILE A 9 0.12 -14.03 11.03
C ILE A 9 -0.44 -12.72 11.57
N ASN A 10 0.09 -11.58 11.13
CA ASN A 10 -0.41 -10.28 11.54
C ASN A 10 -1.87 -10.07 11.11
N LEU A 11 -2.23 -10.43 9.88
CA LEU A 11 -3.60 -10.32 9.39
C LEU A 11 -4.57 -11.13 10.26
N ARG A 12 -4.23 -12.38 10.59
CA ARG A 12 -5.02 -13.23 11.51
C ARG A 12 -5.18 -12.57 12.87
N ASP A 13 -4.09 -12.11 13.46
CA ASP A 13 -4.10 -11.56 14.83
C ASP A 13 -4.83 -10.22 14.87
N ALA A 14 -4.78 -9.43 13.80
CA ALA A 14 -5.57 -8.21 13.65
C ALA A 14 -7.08 -8.51 13.55
N ILE A 15 -7.49 -9.52 12.77
CA ILE A 15 -8.90 -9.96 12.70
C ILE A 15 -9.41 -10.42 14.07
N LEU A 16 -8.57 -11.08 14.85
CA LEU A 16 -8.90 -11.56 16.20
C LEU A 16 -8.76 -10.48 17.29
N GLY A 17 -8.41 -9.23 16.95
CA GLY A 17 -8.23 -8.13 17.90
C GLY A 17 -7.01 -8.26 18.82
N LYS A 18 -6.07 -9.17 18.49
CA LYS A 18 -4.86 -9.47 19.29
C LYS A 18 -3.66 -8.62 18.91
N ALA A 19 -3.66 -8.02 17.72
CA ALA A 19 -2.59 -7.18 17.21
C ALA A 19 -3.15 -6.02 16.39
N LYS A 20 -2.35 -4.97 16.18
CA LYS A 20 -2.65 -3.94 15.19
C LYS A 20 -2.32 -4.47 13.79
N LEU A 21 -3.17 -4.15 12.82
CA LEU A 21 -2.90 -4.46 11.42
C LEU A 21 -1.61 -3.73 10.98
N ALA A 22 -0.65 -4.48 10.46
CA ALA A 22 0.68 -4.00 10.11
C ALA A 22 0.67 -3.17 8.83
N VAL A 23 -0.25 -3.45 7.91
CA VAL A 23 -0.44 -2.70 6.67
C VAL A 23 -1.85 -2.14 6.66
N LYS A 24 -1.98 -0.82 6.70
CA LYS A 24 -3.28 -0.16 6.75
C LYS A 24 -3.85 0.05 5.35
N PRO A 25 -5.19 0.02 5.17
CA PRO A 25 -5.83 0.28 3.88
C PRO A 25 -5.43 1.62 3.24
N GLU A 26 -5.14 2.63 4.05
CA GLU A 26 -4.70 3.95 3.60
C GLU A 26 -3.35 3.89 2.87
N GLU A 27 -2.45 2.99 3.26
CA GLU A 27 -1.16 2.80 2.61
C GLU A 27 -1.34 2.22 1.21
N ALA A 28 -2.26 1.26 1.04
CA ALA A 28 -2.61 0.72 -0.27
C ALA A 28 -3.21 1.79 -1.20
N ARG A 29 -4.06 2.68 -0.66
CA ARG A 29 -4.61 3.81 -1.42
C ARG A 29 -3.52 4.76 -1.90
N ASN A 30 -2.53 5.05 -1.06
CA ASN A 30 -1.41 5.91 -1.44
C ASN A 30 -0.57 5.30 -2.56
N VAL A 31 -0.33 3.98 -2.51
CA VAL A 31 0.37 3.27 -3.59
C VAL A 31 -0.40 3.37 -4.90
N ILE A 32 -1.72 3.14 -4.88
CA ILE A 32 -2.57 3.30 -6.08
C ILE A 32 -2.46 4.73 -6.64
N ARG A 33 -2.53 5.74 -5.77
CA ARG A 33 -2.42 7.15 -6.19
C ARG A 33 -1.09 7.48 -6.86
N ILE A 34 0.02 6.95 -6.34
CA ILE A 34 1.35 7.11 -6.96
C ILE A 34 1.38 6.46 -8.34
N ILE A 35 0.81 5.26 -8.49
CA ILE A 35 0.74 4.56 -9.79
C ILE A 35 -0.05 5.39 -10.82
N GLU A 36 -1.21 5.93 -10.43
CA GLU A 36 -2.01 6.82 -11.29
C GLU A 36 -1.23 8.07 -11.71
N LEU A 37 -0.53 8.71 -10.76
CA LEU A 37 0.30 9.89 -11.04
C LEU A 37 1.45 9.54 -11.99
N ALA A 38 2.06 8.37 -11.88
CA ALA A 38 3.11 7.93 -12.80
C ALA A 38 2.58 7.79 -14.24
N PHE A 39 1.39 7.19 -14.42
CA PHE A 39 0.75 7.11 -15.73
C PHE A 39 0.42 8.50 -16.29
N GLN A 40 -0.13 9.39 -15.46
CA GLN A 40 -0.46 10.75 -15.88
C GLN A 40 0.79 11.56 -16.25
N SER A 41 1.85 11.49 -15.43
CA SER A 41 3.15 12.13 -15.68
C SER A 41 3.75 11.66 -17.01
N SER A 42 3.69 10.35 -17.29
CA SER A 42 4.18 9.79 -18.55
C SER A 42 3.39 10.31 -19.77
N LYS A 43 2.05 10.36 -19.65
CA LYS A 43 1.16 10.88 -20.70
C LYS A 43 1.36 12.37 -20.96
N GLU A 44 1.51 13.15 -19.91
CA GLU A 44 1.60 14.62 -19.97
C GLU A 44 3.04 15.12 -20.14
N LYS A 45 4.04 14.23 -20.05
CA LYS A 45 5.47 14.54 -20.10
C LYS A 45 5.89 15.66 -19.14
N ARG A 46 5.28 15.68 -17.94
CA ARG A 46 5.60 16.62 -16.87
C ARG A 46 5.55 15.94 -15.51
N THR A 47 6.34 16.44 -14.58
CA THR A 47 6.30 16.01 -13.17
C THR A 47 4.99 16.46 -12.52
N LEU A 48 4.40 15.57 -11.72
CA LEU A 48 3.22 15.84 -10.91
C LEU A 48 3.60 15.82 -9.43
N GLU A 49 3.07 16.75 -8.64
CA GLU A 49 3.28 16.78 -7.20
C GLU A 49 2.42 15.73 -6.48
N VAL A 50 3.00 15.16 -5.43
CA VAL A 50 2.29 14.28 -4.49
C VAL A 50 1.88 15.16 -3.31
N GLY A 51 0.58 15.38 -3.13
CA GLY A 51 -0.01 16.12 -2.01
C GLY A 51 -0.40 15.24 -0.83
#